data_AF-X1MZJ1-F1
#
_entry.id   AF-X1MZJ1-F1
#
_cell.length_a   1.000
_cell.length_b   1.000
_cell.length_c   1.000
_cell.angle_alpha   90.00
_cell.angle_beta   90.00
_cell.angle_gamma   90.00
#
_symmetry.space_group_name_H-M   'P 1'
#
loop_
_entity.id
_entity.type
_entity.pdbx_description
1 polymer ?
#
loop_
_entity_poly.entity_id
_entity_poly.type
_entity_poly.pdbx_seq_one_letter_code
_entity_poly.pdbx_strand_id
1 'polypeptide(L)'
;ERTDVMPLGSGAIAGVAYNIDRDFLARELGFSQISQNSIDAVSDRDFVMEYEAVASLCMMHLSRLAEEIILWSSAEFNFIELDEVIQRVWRFAPDYSRVSLK
;
A
#
# COMPACT_ATOMS: atom_id res chain seq x y z
N GLU A 1 -7.60 10.99 6.64
CA GLU A 1 -8.69 11.51 7.49
C GLU A 1 -9.78 10.46 7.71
N ARG A 2 -10.39 9.87 6.65
CA ARG A 2 -11.46 8.86 6.81
C ARG A 2 -11.07 7.61 7.62
N THR A 3 -9.81 7.19 7.56
CA THR A 3 -9.31 5.99 8.26
C THR A 3 -8.88 6.28 9.71
N ASP A 4 -8.96 7.54 10.15
CA ASP A 4 -8.49 8.00 11.46
C ASP A 4 -9.64 8.03 12.48
N VAL A 5 -10.33 6.90 12.60
CA VAL A 5 -11.49 6.72 13.48
C VAL A 5 -11.26 5.49 14.34
N MET A 6 -11.29 5.64 15.67
CA MET A 6 -11.04 4.56 16.61
C MET A 6 -12.23 3.59 16.70
N PRO A 7 -12.08 2.30 16.30
CA PRO A 7 -13.14 1.31 16.41
C PRO A 7 -13.20 0.65 17.80
N LEU A 8 -12.14 0.80 18.60
CA LEU A 8 -12.01 0.17 19.91
C LEU A 8 -13.15 0.61 20.84
N GLY A 9 -13.73 -0.36 21.55
CA GLY A 9 -14.95 -0.17 22.36
C GLY A 9 -16.25 -0.61 21.68
N SER A 10 -16.21 -0.97 20.40
CA SER A 10 -17.39 -1.45 19.66
C SER A 10 -17.79 -2.90 20.01
N GLY A 11 -16.96 -3.63 20.77
CA GLY A 11 -17.22 -5.02 21.13
C GLY A 11 -17.35 -5.91 19.90
N ALA A 12 -18.23 -6.92 19.97
CA ALA A 12 -18.52 -7.78 18.81
C ALA A 12 -19.41 -7.09 17.76
N ILE A 13 -20.37 -6.26 18.21
CA ILE A 13 -21.32 -5.54 17.34
C ILE A 13 -22.12 -4.45 18.09
N ALA A 14 -22.40 -4.63 19.38
CA ALA A 14 -23.30 -3.78 20.17
C ALA A 14 -22.58 -2.93 21.24
N GLY A 15 -21.26 -2.75 21.12
CA GLY A 15 -20.45 -2.13 22.16
C GLY A 15 -19.98 -3.11 23.23
N VAL A 16 -19.21 -2.59 24.19
CA VAL A 16 -18.78 -3.33 25.38
C VAL A 16 -19.73 -3.09 26.55
N ALA A 17 -19.91 -4.09 27.43
CA ALA A 17 -20.81 -4.01 28.58
C ALA A 17 -20.25 -3.23 29.78
N TYR A 18 -19.04 -2.66 29.64
CA TYR A 18 -18.34 -1.93 30.69
C TYR A 18 -18.31 -0.43 30.36
N ASN A 19 -18.34 0.41 31.38
CA ASN A 19 -18.22 1.85 31.19
C ASN A 19 -16.76 2.23 30.90
N ILE A 20 -16.39 2.24 29.63
CA ILE A 20 -15.04 2.62 29.16
C ILE A 20 -15.02 4.09 28.72
N ASP A 21 -13.93 4.79 29.02
CA ASP A 21 -13.67 6.12 28.48
C ASP A 21 -13.03 6.00 27.09
N ARG A 22 -13.86 6.13 26.04
CA ARG A 22 -13.40 6.03 24.66
C ARG A 22 -12.61 7.27 24.22
N ASP A 23 -12.83 8.43 24.82
CA ASP A 23 -12.10 9.68 24.53
C ASP A 23 -10.68 9.65 25.10
N PHE A 24 -10.51 9.06 26.28
CA PHE A 24 -9.19 8.72 26.79
C PHE A 24 -8.45 7.75 25.87
N LEU A 25 -9.10 6.65 25.47
CA LEU A 25 -8.49 5.64 24.60
C LEU A 25 -8.10 6.20 23.22
N ALA A 26 -8.95 7.02 22.60
CA ALA A 26 -8.66 7.61 21.29
C ALA A 26 -7.42 8.50 21.35
N ARG A 27 -7.29 9.32 22.40
CA ARG A 27 -6.10 10.16 22.61
C ARG A 27 -4.83 9.34 22.84
N GLU A 28 -4.92 8.29 23.65
CA GLU A 28 -3.77 7.42 23.95
C GLU A 28 -3.29 6.64 22.71
N LEU A 29 -4.24 6.21 21.85
CA LEU A 29 -3.95 5.50 20.61
C LEU A 29 -3.64 6.42 19.43
N GLY A 30 -3.78 7.74 19.60
CA GLY A 30 -3.47 8.74 18.58
C GLY A 30 -4.54 8.91 17.49
N PHE A 31 -5.77 8.46 17.73
CA PHE A 31 -6.89 8.68 16.81
C PHE A 31 -7.53 10.05 17.00
N SER A 32 -7.90 10.72 15.91
CA SER A 32 -8.61 12.01 16.01
C SER A 32 -10.10 11.89 16.26
N GLN A 33 -10.71 10.74 15.95
CA GLN A 33 -12.16 10.51 16.06
C GLN A 33 -12.50 9.13 16.65
N ILE A 34 -13.73 8.99 17.14
CA ILE A 34 -14.26 7.73 17.71
C ILE A 34 -15.39 7.23 16.82
N SER A 35 -15.48 5.93 16.60
CA SER A 35 -16.57 5.35 15.83
C SER A 35 -17.93 5.57 16.52
N GLN A 36 -18.88 6.10 15.76
CA GLN A 36 -20.23 6.45 16.23
C GLN A 36 -21.19 5.26 16.24
N ASN A 37 -20.92 4.26 15.40
CA ASN A 37 -21.75 3.07 15.25
C ASN A 37 -20.87 1.83 15.44
N SER A 38 -21.23 1.01 16.41
CA SER A 38 -20.47 -0.20 16.75
C SER A 38 -20.59 -1.29 15.69
N ILE A 39 -21.72 -1.38 14.98
CA ILE A 39 -21.92 -2.33 13.88
C ILE A 39 -21.01 -1.96 12.72
N ASP A 40 -21.04 -0.69 12.33
CA ASP A 40 -20.22 -0.15 11.26
C ASP A 40 -18.73 -0.36 11.58
N ALA A 41 -18.29 0.02 12.77
CA ALA A 41 -16.89 -0.08 13.20
C ALA A 41 -16.30 -1.50 13.16
N VAL A 42 -17.10 -2.54 13.39
CA VAL A 42 -16.61 -3.93 13.36
C VAL A 42 -16.60 -4.50 11.94
N SER A 43 -17.55 -4.07 11.09
CA SER A 43 -17.67 -4.54 9.70
C SER A 43 -16.89 -3.71 8.68
N ASP A 44 -16.55 -2.46 9.00
CA ASP A 44 -15.93 -1.52 8.05
C ASP A 44 -14.55 -2.02 7.60
N ARG A 45 -14.37 -2.11 6.29
CA ARG A 45 -13.13 -2.46 5.59
C ARG A 45 -12.87 -1.52 4.41
N ASP A 46 -13.62 -0.43 4.30
CA ASP A 46 -13.52 0.51 3.19
C ASP A 46 -12.11 1.11 3.10
N PHE A 47 -11.46 1.32 4.24
CA PHE A 47 -10.08 1.79 4.31
C PHE A 47 -9.08 0.89 3.57
N VAL A 48 -9.29 -0.44 3.60
CA VAL A 48 -8.44 -1.40 2.88
C VAL A 48 -8.69 -1.28 1.38
N MET A 49 -9.96 -1.23 0.98
CA MET A 49 -10.33 -1.11 -0.43
C MET A 49 -9.85 0.20 -1.04
N GLU A 50 -9.95 1.31 -0.30
CA GLU A 50 -9.45 2.62 -0.73
C GLU A 50 -7.92 2.60 -0.87
N TYR A 51 -7.22 2.00 0.10
CA TYR A 51 -5.77 1.82 0.02
C TYR A 51 -5.36 0.96 -1.19
N GLU A 52 -6.02 -0.18 -1.41
CA GLU A 52 -5.73 -1.05 -2.56
C GLU A 52 -6.00 -0.35 -3.88
N ALA A 53 -7.08 0.44 -3.99
CA ALA A 53 -7.37 1.22 -5.17
C ALA A 53 -6.26 2.21 -5.49
N VAL A 54 -5.81 3.00 -4.51
CA VAL A 54 -4.69 3.95 -4.67
C VAL A 54 -3.39 3.21 -4.99
N ALA A 55 -3.10 2.11 -4.29
CA ALA A 55 -1.92 1.30 -4.55
C ALA A 55 -1.90 0.72 -5.97
N SER A 56 -3.06 0.27 -6.48
CA SER A 56 -3.19 -0.25 -7.85
C SER A 56 -2.92 0.82 -8.90
N LEU A 57 -3.40 2.05 -8.68
CA LEU A 57 -3.13 3.20 -9.55
C LEU A 57 -1.64 3.57 -9.54
N CYS A 58 -1.02 3.61 -8.36
CA CYS A 58 0.43 3.79 -8.24
C CYS A 58 1.20 2.71 -9.01
N MET A 59 0.80 1.44 -8.89
CA MET A 59 1.42 0.34 -9.63
C MET A 59 1.23 0.46 -11.15
N MET A 60 0.08 0.94 -11.63
CA MET A 60 -0.12 1.22 -13.05
C MET A 60 0.86 2.28 -13.57
N HIS A 61 1.06 3.38 -12.81
CA HIS A 61 2.02 4.41 -13.17
C HIS A 61 3.46 3.89 -13.16
N LEU A 62 3.82 3.11 -12.14
CA LEU A 62 5.14 2.49 -12.05
C LEU A 62 5.39 1.47 -13.17
N SER A 63 4.36 0.72 -13.58
CA SER A 63 4.46 -0.22 -14.71
C SER A 63 4.83 0.50 -16.01
N ARG A 64 4.22 1.65 -16.29
CA ARG A 64 4.53 2.44 -17.48
C ARG A 64 5.93 3.03 -17.43
N LEU A 65 6.36 3.53 -16.26
CA LEU A 65 7.73 4.00 -16.07
C LEU A 65 8.75 2.87 -16.28
N ALA A 66 8.46 1.68 -15.74
CA ALA A 66 9.31 0.51 -15.90
C ALA A 66 9.44 0.11 -17.38
N GLU A 67 8.35 0.16 -18.15
CA GLU A 67 8.35 -0.10 -19.59
C GLU A 67 9.30 0.83 -20.35
N GLU A 68 9.26 2.14 -20.08
CA GLU A 68 10.18 3.11 -20.67
C GLU A 68 11.65 2.82 -20.30
N ILE A 69 11.92 2.49 -19.03
CA ILE A 69 13.27 2.12 -18.57
C ILE A 69 13.78 0.87 -19.29
N ILE A 70 12.93 -0.16 -19.43
CA ILE A 70 13.28 -1.39 -20.17
C ILE A 70 13.67 -1.03 -21.61
N LEU A 71 12.84 -0.25 -22.30
CA LEU A 71 13.08 0.16 -23.68
C LEU A 71 14.38 0.97 -23.83
N TRP A 72 14.62 1.94 -22.95
CA TRP A 72 15.84 2.76 -23.02
C TRP A 72 17.12 1.99 -22.73
N SER A 73 17.03 0.91 -21.94
CA SER A 73 18.15 0.01 -21.64
C SER A 73 18.35 -1.11 -22.67
N SER A 74 17.48 -1.22 -23.68
CA SER A 74 17.56 -2.27 -24.70
C SER A 74 18.78 -2.09 -25.60
N ALA A 75 19.23 -3.17 -26.24
CA ALA A 75 20.41 -3.12 -27.13
C ALA A 75 20.15 -2.28 -28.39
N GLU A 76 18.89 -2.18 -28.81
CA GLU A 76 18.45 -1.44 -29.99
C GLU A 76 18.51 0.08 -29.78
N PHE A 77 18.14 0.55 -28.57
CA PHE A 77 18.15 1.99 -28.25
C PHE A 77 19.43 2.40 -27.50
N ASN A 78 19.79 1.66 -26.46
CA ASN A 78 21.01 1.85 -25.66
C ASN A 78 21.20 3.30 -25.15
N PHE A 79 20.12 3.91 -24.65
CA PHE A 79 20.11 5.29 -24.15
C PHE A 79 20.61 5.40 -22.71
N ILE A 80 20.38 4.37 -21.89
CA ILE A 80 20.78 4.34 -20.48
C ILE A 80 21.44 3.00 -20.14
N GLU A 81 22.36 3.03 -19.19
CA GLU A 81 22.95 1.83 -18.60
C GLU A 81 22.50 1.72 -17.14
N LEU A 82 22.01 0.54 -16.74
CA LEU A 82 21.52 0.30 -15.38
C LEU A 82 22.65 -0.18 -14.46
N ASP A 83 22.63 0.26 -13.20
CA ASP A 83 23.59 -0.20 -12.19
C ASP A 83 23.56 -1.73 -12.00
N GLU A 84 24.72 -2.34 -11.74
CA GLU A 84 24.86 -3.78 -11.59
C GLU A 84 23.95 -4.39 -10.50
N VAL A 85 23.70 -3.67 -9.40
CA VAL A 85 22.84 -4.15 -8.31
C VAL A 85 21.41 -4.28 -8.81
N ILE A 86 20.94 -3.28 -9.56
CA ILE A 86 19.61 -3.30 -10.16
C ILE A 86 19.58 -4.44 -11.18
N GLN A 87 20.51 -4.50 -12.13
CA GLN A 87 20.57 -5.58 -13.13
C GLN A 87 20.59 -6.99 -12.52
N ARG A 88 21.22 -7.18 -11.36
CA ARG A 88 21.28 -8.48 -10.66
C ARG A 88 19.90 -8.97 -10.26
N VAL A 89 19.00 -8.08 -9.86
CA VAL A 89 17.59 -8.42 -9.58
C VAL A 89 16.88 -8.89 -10.85
N TRP A 90 17.15 -8.23 -11.99
CA TRP A 90 16.55 -8.58 -13.28
C TRP A 90 17.05 -9.91 -13.86
N ARG A 91 18.30 -10.32 -13.57
CA ARG A 91 18.86 -11.61 -14.05
C ARG A 91 18.11 -12.85 -13.55
N PHE A 92 17.29 -12.74 -12.51
CA PHE A 92 16.45 -13.84 -12.01
C PHE A 92 15.09 -13.95 -12.71
N ALA A 93 14.70 -12.96 -13.54
CA ALA A 93 13.54 -13.08 -14.41
C ALA A 93 13.93 -13.86 -15.68
N PRO A 94 13.33 -15.04 -15.95
CA PRO A 94 13.72 -15.90 -17.06
C PRO A 94 13.22 -15.28 -18.38
N ASP A 95 14.04 -14.42 -19.00
CA ASP A 95 14.13 -14.17 -20.46
C ASP A 95 15.03 -12.98 -20.83
N TYR A 96 15.51 -12.19 -19.88
CA TYR A 96 16.33 -10.98 -20.16
C TYR A 96 17.85 -11.21 -20.10
N SER A 97 18.33 -12.45 -20.22
CA SER A 97 19.75 -12.82 -20.01
C SER A 97 20.65 -12.69 -21.24
N ARG A 98 20.40 -11.74 -22.15
CA ARG A 98 21.32 -11.48 -23.28
C ARG A 98 21.58 -10.00 -23.53
N VAL A 99 22.24 -9.34 -22.58
CA VAL A 99 23.21 -8.31 -22.93
C VAL A 99 24.46 -8.54 -22.09
N SER A 100 25.31 -9.44 -22.58
CA SER A 100 26.70 -9.51 -22.16
C SER A 100 27.43 -8.39 -22.88
N LEU A 101 27.62 -7.26 -22.20
CA LEU A 101 28.63 -6.29 -22.63
C LEU A 101 30.00 -6.99 -22.58
N LYS A 102 30.79 -6.76 -23.63
CA LYS A 102 32.18 -7.20 -23.73
C LYS A 102 33.06 -6.39 -22.78
#